data_AF-A0A4Q6A814-F1
#
_entry.id   AF-A0A4Q6A814-F1
#
_cell.length_a   1.000
_cell.length_b   1.000
_cell.length_c   1.000
_cell.angle_alpha   90.00
_cell.angle_beta   90.00
_cell.angle_gamma   90.00
#
_symmetry.space_group_name_H-M   'P 1'
#
loop_
_entity.id
_entity.type
_entity.pdbx_description
1 polymer ?
#
loop_
_entity_poly.entity_id
_entity_poly.type
_entity_poly.pdbx_seq_one_letter_code
_entity_poly.pdbx_strand_id
1 'polypeptide(L)' 'MGEDLRYPIGPYEPKPYSAVLREEWVADIRFLPQALEYAIQNLDEAQIQTPYREGGWTIHQLVHH' A
#
# COMPACT_ATOMS: atom_id res chain seq x y z
N MET A 1 11.40 -20.81 5.53
CA MET A 1 11.90 -19.45 5.30
C MET A 1 10.70 -18.64 4.84
N GLY A 2 10.08 -17.89 5.76
CA GLY A 2 8.83 -17.19 5.50
C GLY A 2 9.04 -15.96 4.62
N GLU A 3 8.01 -15.59 3.86
CA GLU A 3 7.95 -14.35 3.08
C GLU A 3 8.32 -13.15 3.98
N ASP A 4 9.20 -12.26 3.50
CA ASP A 4 9.54 -11.03 4.21
C ASP A 4 8.34 -10.08 4.15
N LEU A 5 7.56 -10.06 5.23
CA LEU A 5 6.35 -9.23 5.35
C LEU A 5 6.62 -7.73 5.17
N ARG A 6 7.89 -7.27 5.21
CA ARG A 6 8.24 -5.88 4.88
C ARG A 6 8.05 -5.56 3.40
N TYR A 7 8.20 -6.56 2.52
CA TYR A 7 8.09 -6.42 1.07
C TYR A 7 7.09 -7.45 0.50
N PRO A 8 5.79 -7.36 0.86
CA PRO A 8 4.81 -8.38 0.52
C PRO A 8 4.55 -8.51 -0.99
N ILE A 9 4.93 -7.50 -1.79
CA ILE A 9 4.85 -7.51 -3.26
C ILE A 9 6.23 -7.40 -3.93
N GLY A 10 7.30 -7.57 -3.16
CA GLY A 10 8.67 -7.37 -3.62
C GLY A 10 9.08 -5.90 -3.79
N PRO A 11 10.35 -5.65 -4.15
CA PRO A 11 10.85 -4.31 -4.47
C PRO A 11 10.36 -3.82 -5.84
N TYR A 12 10.49 -2.52 -6.11
CA TYR A 12 10.24 -1.96 -7.43
C TYR A 12 11.28 -2.49 -8.45
N GLU A 13 10.77 -2.99 -9.58
CA GLU A 13 11.59 -3.40 -10.73
C GLU A 13 11.51 -2.32 -11.83
N PRO A 14 12.64 -1.70 -12.23
CA PRO A 14 12.66 -0.67 -13.27
C PRO A 14 12.08 -1.14 -14.59
N LYS A 15 11.15 -0.36 -15.14
CA LYS A 15 10.56 -0.60 -16.46
C LYS A 15 11.03 0.46 -17.46
N PRO A 16 11.27 0.09 -18.74
CA PRO A 16 11.55 1.07 -19.78
C PRO A 16 10.35 2.01 -19.95
N TYR A 17 10.62 3.26 -20.30
CA TYR A 17 9.57 4.25 -20.52
C TYR A 17 8.64 3.83 -21.67
N SER A 18 7.34 4.03 -21.47
CA SER A 18 6.35 4.07 -22.56
C SER A 18 5.24 5.07 -22.21
N ALA A 19 4.63 5.67 -23.23
CA ALA A 19 3.52 6.60 -23.03
C ALA A 19 2.32 5.90 -22.35
N VAL A 20 2.10 4.62 -22.66
CA VAL A 20 1.05 3.79 -22.07
C VAL A 20 1.32 3.57 -20.57
N LEU A 21 2.53 3.14 -20.19
CA LEU A 21 2.90 2.95 -18.78
C LEU A 21 2.80 4.26 -18.00
N ARG A 22 3.16 5.39 -18.61
CA ARG A 22 2.98 6.71 -18.00
C ARG A 22 1.51 7.00 -17.70
N GLU A 23 0.61 6.72 -18.65
CA GLU A 23 -0.83 6.92 -18.46
C GLU A 23 -1.42 5.99 -17.39
N GLU A 24 -1.00 4.72 -17.37
CA GLU A 24 -1.35 3.75 -16.33
C GLU A 24 -0.91 4.24 -14.94
N TRP A 25 0.36 4.63 -14.76
CA TRP A 25 0.85 5.10 -13.47
C TRP A 25 0.21 6.41 -13.01
N VAL A 26 -0.13 7.32 -13.93
CA VAL A 26 -0.89 8.52 -13.59
C VAL A 26 -2.31 8.15 -13.12
N ALA A 27 -2.93 7.14 -13.72
CA ALA A 27 -4.22 6.63 -13.26
C ALA A 27 -4.10 5.98 -11.88
N ASP A 28 -3.08 5.14 -11.64
CA ASP A 28 -2.83 4.51 -10.35
C ASP A 28 -2.71 5.55 -9.23
N ILE A 29 -1.90 6.60 -9.44
CA ILE A 29 -1.75 7.70 -8.47
C ILE A 29 -3.08 8.43 -8.25
N ARG A 30 -3.85 8.67 -9.32
CA ARG A 30 -5.16 9.35 -9.24
C ARG A 30 -6.16 8.56 -8.40
N PHE A 31 -6.17 7.23 -8.52
CA PHE A 31 -7.16 6.37 -7.86
C PHE A 31 -6.70 5.83 -6.49
N LEU A 32 -5.41 5.94 -6.16
CA LEU A 32 -4.84 5.46 -4.90
C LEU A 32 -5.59 5.96 -3.65
N PRO A 33 -5.97 7.26 -3.51
CA PRO A 33 -6.66 7.73 -2.30
C PRO A 33 -8.00 7.03 -2.07
N GLN A 34 -8.78 6.82 -3.13
CA GLN A 34 -10.07 6.13 -3.05
C GLN A 34 -9.89 4.63 -2.74
N ALA A 35 -8.89 4.00 -3.36
CA ALA A 35 -8.57 2.61 -3.07
C ALA A 35 -8.14 2.41 -1.60
N LEU A 36 -7.37 3.36 -1.05
CA LEU A 36 -6.95 3.35 0.35
C LEU A 36 -8.14 3.54 1.29
N GLU A 37 -9.05 4.48 1.00
CA GLU A 37 -10.28 4.69 1.76
C GLU A 37 -11.12 3.41 1.82
N TYR A 38 -11.34 2.76 0.68
CA TYR A 38 -12.09 1.50 0.63
C TYR A 38 -11.40 0.34 1.37
N ALA A 39 -10.07 0.33 1.44
CA ALA A 39 -9.33 -0.68 2.19
C ALA A 39 -9.53 -0.56 3.72
N ILE A 40 -9.79 0.64 4.22
CA ILE A 40 -9.89 0.92 5.66
C ILE A 40 -11.31 1.22 6.15
N GLN A 41 -12.28 1.47 5.26
CA GLN A 41 -13.62 1.95 5.60
C GLN A 41 -14.41 1.07 6.59
N ASN A 42 -14.09 -0.24 6.67
CA ASN A 42 -14.79 -1.21 7.50
C ASN A 42 -13.98 -1.64 8.73
N LEU A 43 -12.85 -0.98 8.99
CA LEU A 43 -12.01 -1.29 10.14
C LEU A 43 -12.49 -0.52 11.37
N ASP A 44 -12.53 -1.21 12.52
CA ASP A 44 -12.73 -0.56 13.81
C ASP A 44 -11.41 0.02 14.36
N GLU A 45 -11.50 0.76 15.48
CA GLU A 45 -10.33 1.39 16.12
C GLU A 45 -9.26 0.35 16.50
N ALA A 46 -9.66 -0.82 17.01
CA ALA A 46 -8.69 -1.84 17.42
C ALA A 46 -7.94 -2.41 16.20
N GLN A 47 -8.65 -2.60 15.08
CA GLN A 47 -8.06 -3.03 13.82
C GLN A 47 -7.13 -1.95 13.23
N ILE A 48 -7.53 -0.68 13.25
CA ILE A 48 -6.71 0.45 12.78
C ILE A 48 -5.40 0.57 13.60
N GLN A 49 -5.44 0.23 14.89
CA GLN A 49 -4.26 0.19 15.77
C GLN A 49 -3.44 -1.11 15.67
N THR A 50 -3.83 -2.07 14.82
CA THR A 50 -3.10 -3.34 14.67
C THR A 50 -1.86 -3.15 13.79
N PRO A 51 -0.67 -3.63 14.21
CA PRO A 51 0.53 -3.62 13.36
C PRO A 51 0.36 -4.48 12.11
N TYR A 52 0.78 -3.99 10.94
CA TYR A 52 0.70 -4.77 9.69
C TYR A 52 1.61 -6.02 9.69
N ARG A 53 2.63 -6.01 10.55
CA ARG A 53 3.54 -7.14 10.85
C ARG A 53 4.08 -6.98 12.26
N GLU A 54 4.69 -8.04 12.80
CA GLU A 54 5.37 -8.01 14.09
C GLU A 54 6.46 -6.91 14.12
N GLY A 55 6.44 -6.08 15.16
CA GLY A 55 7.34 -4.94 15.33
C GLY A 55 7.23 -3.86 14.24
N GLY A 56 6.16 -3.86 13.44
CA GLY A 56 5.90 -2.89 12.38
C GLY A 56 5.02 -1.73 12.82
N TRP A 57 4.68 -0.88 11.86
CA TRP A 57 3.72 0.20 12.04
C TRP A 57 2.28 -0.30 12.12
N THR A 58 1.43 0.43 12.84
CA THR A 58 -0.02 0.22 12.79
C THR A 58 -0.58 0.65 11.44
N ILE A 59 -1.79 0.17 11.12
CA ILE A 59 -2.50 0.65 9.91
C ILE A 59 -2.65 2.17 9.95
N HIS A 60 -2.96 2.75 11.11
CA HIS A 60 -3.02 4.21 11.30
C HIS A 60 -1.71 4.90 10.89
N GLN A 61 -0.57 4.43 11.41
CA GLN A 61 0.74 5.01 11.09
C GLN A 61 1.08 4.88 9.60
N LEU A 62 0.69 3.77 8.95
CA LEU A 62 0.90 3.57 7.52
C LEU A 62 0.04 4.49 6.65
N VAL A 63 -1.23 4.73 7.02
CA VAL A 63 -2.12 5.63 6.25
C VAL A 63 -1.67 7.09 6.33
N HIS A 64 -1.10 7.50 7.47
CA HIS A 64 -0.56 8.86 7.66
C HIS A 64 0.81 9.08 7.01
N HIS A 65 1.50 8.02 6.61
CA HIS A 65 2.78 8.08 5.92
C HIS A 65 2.60 8.30 4.42
#